data_AF-A0A966HDB2-F1
#
_entry.id   AF-A0A966HDB2-F1
#
_cell.length_a   1.000
_cell.length_b   1.000
_cell.length_c   1.000
_cell.angle_alpha   90.00
_cell.angle_beta   90.00
_cell.angle_gamma   90.00
#
_symmetry.space_group_name_H-M   'P 1'
#
loop_
_entity.id
_entity.type
_entity.pdbx_description
1 polymer ?
#
loop_
_entity_poly.entity_id
_entity_poly.type
_entity_poly.pdbx_seq_one_letter_code
_entity_poly.pdbx_strand_id
1 'polypeptide(L)'
;MIDKQKAFQNSWTEKTAIRRTASSVLFNFLAFIYTKGPCKGHIIIEASSAQRDGLYLDAFNDLLSPSFMQNNPHFDDIRSYLTSINFVTKQNHDIESQIADLLVYGIRCQLEKDGGIAIEKGSYQEKIMNISKSKLIHPISSMSPQKKVFYDLITPVDIQPKRKLPRKQEKRG
;
A
#
# COMPACT_ATOMS: atom_id res chain seq x y z
N MET A 1 -1.58 -2.59 7.74
CA MET A 1 -1.38 -2.39 9.19
C MET A 1 -0.10 -3.10 9.58
N ILE A 2 0.82 -2.41 10.24
CA ILE A 2 2.09 -3.00 10.69
C ILE A 2 1.88 -3.56 12.09
N ASP A 3 2.19 -4.84 12.28
CA ASP A 3 2.30 -5.43 13.61
C ASP A 3 3.54 -4.83 14.30
N LYS A 4 3.32 -3.86 15.20
CA LYS A 4 4.40 -3.15 15.90
C LYS A 4 5.24 -4.09 16.77
N GLN A 5 4.64 -5.13 17.35
CA GLN A 5 5.37 -6.09 18.19
C GLN A 5 6.31 -6.93 17.34
N LYS A 6 5.84 -7.47 16.21
CA LYS A 6 6.71 -8.21 15.30
C LYS A 6 7.77 -7.32 14.64
N ALA A 7 7.43 -6.08 14.30
CA ALA A 7 8.39 -5.11 13.77
C ALA A 7 9.53 -4.86 14.76
N PHE A 8 9.18 -4.66 16.04
CA PHE A 8 10.15 -4.54 17.13
C PHE A 8 11.01 -5.80 17.29
N GLN A 9 10.40 -6.99 17.32
CA GLN A 9 11.13 -8.27 17.39
C GLN A 9 12.09 -8.49 16.21
N ASN A 10 11.82 -7.88 15.06
CA ASN A 10 12.69 -7.93 13.88
C ASN A 10 13.62 -6.71 13.77
N SER A 11 13.70 -5.89 14.81
CA SER A 11 14.54 -4.69 14.89
C SER A 11 14.29 -3.69 13.76
N TRP A 12 13.03 -3.54 13.33
CA TRP A 12 12.68 -2.52 12.34
C TRP A 12 12.78 -1.15 12.98
N THR A 13 13.59 -0.29 12.37
CA THR A 13 13.53 1.15 12.63
C THR A 13 12.28 1.73 11.96
N GLU A 14 11.85 2.92 12.40
CA GLU A 14 10.77 3.67 11.76
C GLU A 14 11.03 3.85 10.25
N LYS A 15 12.25 4.23 9.88
CA LYS A 15 12.69 4.32 8.48
C LYS A 15 12.44 3.02 7.71
N THR A 16 12.76 1.87 8.32
CA THR A 16 12.55 0.55 7.71
C THR A 16 11.07 0.24 7.54
N ALA A 17 10.26 0.54 8.56
CA ALA A 17 8.82 0.34 8.54
C ALA A 17 8.15 1.19 7.43
N ILE A 18 8.50 2.47 7.35
CA ILE A 18 7.97 3.39 6.32
C ILE A 18 8.39 2.92 4.94
N ARG A 19 9.69 2.67 4.69
CA ARG A 19 10.17 2.27 3.37
C ARG A 19 9.50 0.99 2.88
N ARG A 20 9.43 -0.04 3.72
CA ARG A 20 8.76 -1.30 3.35
C ARG A 20 7.27 -1.12 3.10
N THR A 21 6.63 -0.25 3.89
CA THR A 21 5.21 0.06 3.72
C THR A 21 4.94 0.80 2.43
N ALA A 22 5.71 1.86 2.18
CA ALA A 22 5.67 2.62 0.95
C ALA A 22 5.89 1.71 -0.27
N SER A 23 6.96 0.92 -0.31
CA SER A 23 7.23 0.01 -1.43
C SER A 23 6.07 -0.96 -1.68
N SER A 24 5.49 -1.55 -0.63
CA SER A 24 4.37 -2.49 -0.79
C SER A 24 3.09 -1.80 -1.29
N VAL A 25 2.75 -0.63 -0.73
CA VAL A 25 1.54 0.10 -1.11
C VAL A 25 1.65 0.61 -2.54
N LEU A 26 2.79 1.21 -2.90
CA LEU A 26 3.04 1.72 -4.24
C LEU A 26 3.08 0.60 -5.28
N PHE A 27 3.69 -0.55 -4.95
CA PHE A 27 3.68 -1.72 -5.82
C PHE A 27 2.26 -2.26 -6.04
N ASN A 28 1.46 -2.40 -4.98
CA ASN A 28 0.07 -2.84 -5.08
C ASN A 28 -0.76 -1.88 -5.94
N PHE A 29 -0.53 -0.57 -5.82
CA PHE A 29 -1.17 0.44 -6.65
C PHE A 29 -0.78 0.32 -8.12
N LEU A 30 0.52 0.14 -8.42
CA LEU A 30 1.01 -0.10 -9.77
C LEU A 30 0.39 -1.35 -10.40
N ALA A 31 0.41 -2.47 -9.67
CA ALA A 31 -0.21 -3.73 -10.12
C ALA A 31 -1.71 -3.55 -10.40
N PHE A 32 -2.41 -2.82 -9.53
CA PHE A 32 -3.82 -2.50 -9.74
C PHE A 32 -4.07 -1.67 -11.00
N ILE A 33 -3.32 -0.58 -11.21
CA ILE A 33 -3.47 0.27 -12.40
C ILE A 33 -3.21 -0.54 -13.68
N TYR A 34 -2.16 -1.35 -13.67
CA TYR A 34 -1.80 -2.22 -14.79
C TYR A 34 -2.97 -3.15 -15.18
N THR A 35 -3.72 -3.64 -14.20
CA THR A 35 -4.89 -4.49 -14.47
C THR A 35 -6.06 -3.75 -15.12
N LYS A 36 -6.20 -2.43 -14.88
CA LYS A 36 -7.39 -1.65 -15.26
C LYS A 36 -7.44 -1.18 -16.72
N GLY A 37 -6.33 -1.15 -17.46
CA GLY A 37 -6.30 -0.66 -18.85
C GLY A 37 -5.44 0.60 -19.00
N PRO A 38 -5.67 1.47 -20.01
CA PRO A 38 -4.87 2.68 -20.21
C PRO A 38 -5.23 3.75 -19.16
N CYS A 39 -4.93 3.46 -17.90
CA CYS A 39 -5.12 4.35 -16.77
C CYS A 39 -3.76 4.90 -16.33
N LYS A 40 -3.73 6.18 -15.99
CA LYS A 40 -2.57 6.86 -15.44
C LYS A 40 -2.83 7.16 -13.96
N GLY A 41 -1.93 6.71 -13.11
CA GLY A 41 -1.98 6.90 -11.67
C GLY A 41 -1.14 8.09 -11.24
N HIS A 42 -1.71 8.89 -10.35
CA HIS A 42 -1.00 9.86 -9.54
C HIS A 42 -1.03 9.37 -8.09
N ILE A 43 0.04 9.64 -7.35
CA ILE A 43 0.14 9.30 -5.92
C ILE A 43 0.15 10.59 -5.14
N ILE A 44 -0.71 10.70 -4.14
CA ILE A 44 -0.73 11.81 -3.18
C ILE A 44 -0.33 11.24 -1.83
N ILE A 45 0.70 11.82 -1.23
CA ILE A 45 1.20 11.45 0.09
C ILE A 45 1.06 12.65 1.01
N GLU A 46 0.37 12.43 2.12
CA GLU A 46 0.44 13.31 3.27
C GLU A 46 1.37 12.68 4.31
N ALA A 47 2.50 13.32 4.59
CA ALA A 47 3.38 12.93 5.68
C ALA A 47 3.60 14.09 6.65
N SER A 48 3.94 13.73 7.89
CA SER A 48 4.15 14.69 8.97
C SER A 48 5.53 15.37 8.96
N SER A 49 6.44 14.98 8.06
CA SER A 49 7.78 15.58 7.96
C SER A 49 8.45 15.31 6.61
N ALA A 50 9.31 16.25 6.19
CA ALA A 50 10.10 16.15 4.96
C ALA A 50 11.00 14.89 4.92
N GLN A 51 11.47 14.42 6.08
CA GLN A 51 12.22 13.17 6.16
C GLN A 51 11.38 11.97 5.72
N ARG A 52 10.10 11.93 6.10
CA ARG A 52 9.18 10.87 5.68
C ARG A 52 8.85 10.98 4.20
N ASP A 53 8.64 12.20 3.69
CA ASP A 53 8.44 12.45 2.25
C ASP A 53 9.60 11.88 1.43
N GLY A 54 10.84 12.12 1.86
CA GLY A 54 12.03 11.55 1.20
C GLY A 54 11.99 10.01 1.12
N LEU A 55 11.49 9.33 2.15
CA LEU A 55 11.36 7.86 2.13
C LEU A 55 10.29 7.36 1.16
N TYR A 56 9.19 8.09 1.01
CA TYR A 56 8.16 7.78 0.01
C TYR A 56 8.67 8.07 -1.40
N LEU A 57 9.41 9.16 -1.59
CA LEU A 57 10.04 9.49 -2.86
C LEU A 57 11.07 8.43 -3.27
N ASP A 58 11.91 7.97 -2.34
CA ASP A 58 12.85 6.88 -2.57
C ASP A 58 12.12 5.60 -3.00
N ALA A 59 11.03 5.24 -2.31
CA ALA A 59 10.24 4.05 -2.66
C ALA A 59 9.55 4.18 -4.04
N PHE A 60 9.10 5.38 -4.40
CA PHE A 60 8.56 5.67 -5.73
C PHE A 60 9.64 5.55 -6.81
N ASN A 61 10.81 6.14 -6.58
CA ASN A 61 11.95 6.05 -7.50
C ASN A 61 12.47 4.63 -7.67
N ASP A 62 12.44 3.83 -6.60
CA ASP A 62 12.79 2.40 -6.65
C ASP A 62 11.93 1.67 -7.69
N LEU A 63 10.61 1.95 -7.77
CA LEU A 63 9.72 1.37 -8.79
C LEU A 63 10.05 1.82 -10.21
N LEU A 64 10.54 3.04 -10.38
CA LEU A 64 10.93 3.59 -11.69
C LEU A 64 12.35 3.18 -12.12
N SER A 65 13.07 2.47 -11.25
CA SER A 65 14.46 2.10 -11.48
C SER A 65 14.59 0.96 -12.50
N PRO A 66 15.70 0.92 -13.29
CA PRO A 66 16.00 -0.22 -14.15
C PRO A 66 16.08 -1.55 -13.40
N SER A 67 16.60 -1.54 -12.17
CA SER A 67 16.72 -2.72 -11.33
C SER A 67 15.36 -3.33 -10.97
N PHE A 68 14.34 -2.48 -10.75
CA PHE A 68 12.99 -2.97 -10.52
C PHE A 68 12.41 -3.63 -11.77
N MET A 69 12.59 -3.02 -12.94
CA MET A 69 12.15 -3.59 -14.23
C MET A 69 12.86 -4.91 -14.54
N GLN A 70 14.15 -5.04 -14.25
CA GLN A 70 14.88 -6.31 -14.41
C GLN A 70 14.30 -7.44 -13.55
N ASN A 71 13.90 -7.12 -12.31
CA ASN A 71 13.31 -8.11 -11.40
C ASN A 71 11.82 -8.34 -11.66
N ASN A 72 11.15 -7.46 -12.39
CA ASN A 72 9.73 -7.54 -12.71
C ASN A 72 9.51 -7.18 -14.19
N PRO A 73 10.03 -7.98 -15.14
CA PRO A 73 10.07 -7.66 -16.57
C PRO A 73 8.67 -7.54 -17.20
N HIS A 74 7.63 -7.94 -16.49
CA HIS A 74 6.25 -7.80 -16.96
C HIS A 74 5.69 -6.38 -16.77
N PHE A 75 6.38 -5.52 -16.00
CA PHE A 75 6.07 -4.10 -15.90
C PHE A 75 6.95 -3.29 -16.87
N ASP A 76 6.78 -3.54 -18.16
CA ASP A 76 7.37 -2.67 -19.18
C ASP A 76 6.64 -1.32 -19.15
N ASP A 77 7.40 -0.23 -19.31
CA ASP A 77 6.89 1.14 -19.38
C ASP A 77 6.10 1.61 -18.13
N ILE A 78 6.60 1.34 -16.92
CA ILE A 78 6.01 1.81 -15.65
C ILE A 78 5.72 3.33 -15.67
N ARG A 79 6.57 4.10 -16.35
CA ARG A 79 6.44 5.56 -16.46
C ARG A 79 5.19 5.99 -17.21
N SER A 80 4.64 5.15 -18.09
CA SER A 80 3.36 5.42 -18.73
C SER A 80 2.17 5.26 -17.79
N TYR A 81 2.30 4.44 -16.75
CA TYR A 81 1.25 4.14 -15.76
C TYR A 81 1.35 4.99 -14.51
N LEU A 82 2.55 5.25 -13.98
CA LEU A 82 2.79 6.09 -12.81
C LEU A 82 3.37 7.44 -13.24
N THR A 83 2.55 8.48 -13.19
CA THR A 83 2.91 9.79 -13.76
C THR A 83 3.53 10.74 -12.76
N SER A 84 3.11 10.68 -11.50
CA SER A 84 3.56 11.65 -10.49
C SER A 84 3.38 11.16 -9.05
N ILE A 85 4.16 11.76 -8.16
CA ILE A 85 4.01 11.72 -6.71
C ILE A 85 3.96 13.16 -6.19
N ASN A 86 2.94 13.47 -5.39
CA ASN A 86 2.71 14.78 -4.80
C ASN A 86 2.78 14.67 -3.28
N PHE A 87 3.46 15.61 -2.63
CA PHE A 87 3.53 15.73 -1.19
C PHE A 87 2.64 16.88 -0.73
N VAL A 88 1.64 16.58 0.11
CA VAL A 88 0.67 17.55 0.59
C VAL A 88 0.75 17.68 2.10
N THR A 89 0.38 18.86 2.61
CA THR A 89 0.25 19.11 4.04
C THR A 89 -1.22 19.21 4.42
N LYS A 90 -1.55 18.96 5.70
CA LYS A 90 -2.91 19.12 6.24
C LYS A 90 -3.52 20.50 6.02
N GLN A 91 -2.67 21.52 5.84
CA GLN A 91 -3.12 22.89 5.64
C GLN A 91 -3.71 23.13 4.25
N ASN A 92 -3.41 22.25 3.29
CA ASN A 92 -3.86 22.41 1.91
C ASN A 92 -5.32 22.00 1.70
N HIS A 93 -5.98 21.42 2.72
CA HIS A 93 -7.35 20.91 2.62
C HIS A 93 -7.59 20.07 1.36
N ASP A 94 -6.60 19.26 1.00
CA ASP A 94 -6.62 18.42 -0.19
C ASP A 94 -7.78 17.41 -0.12
N ILE A 95 -8.57 17.32 -1.19
CA ILE A 95 -9.81 16.55 -1.19
C ILE A 95 -9.47 15.05 -1.17
N GLU A 96 -8.42 14.65 -1.87
CA GLU A 96 -7.96 13.27 -1.97
C GLU A 96 -7.48 12.76 -0.61
N SER A 97 -6.70 13.56 0.13
CA SER A 97 -6.34 13.25 1.52
C SER A 97 -7.57 13.11 2.43
N GLN A 98 -8.56 14.01 2.32
CA GLN A 98 -9.78 13.93 3.13
C GLN A 98 -10.60 12.67 2.81
N ILE A 99 -10.71 12.30 1.53
CA ILE A 99 -11.36 11.06 1.11
C ILE A 99 -10.59 9.86 1.67
N ALA A 100 -9.26 9.87 1.62
CA ALA A 100 -8.44 8.78 2.15
C ALA A 100 -8.66 8.59 3.66
N ASP A 101 -8.64 9.68 4.45
CA ASP A 101 -8.91 9.65 5.89
C ASP A 101 -10.32 9.08 6.19
N LEU A 102 -11.32 9.49 5.42
CA LEU A 102 -12.68 8.99 5.55
C LEU A 102 -12.78 7.50 5.27
N LEU A 103 -12.13 7.03 4.20
CA LEU A 103 -12.16 5.62 3.82
C LEU A 103 -11.40 4.75 4.84
N VAL A 104 -10.26 5.23 5.34
CA VAL A 104 -9.48 4.59 6.40
C VAL A 104 -10.31 4.47 7.68
N TYR A 105 -11.07 5.51 8.03
CA TYR A 105 -11.99 5.44 9.17
C TYR A 105 -13.02 4.33 9.01
N GLY A 106 -13.62 4.17 7.82
CA GLY A 106 -14.54 3.06 7.56
C GLY A 106 -13.90 1.67 7.67
N ILE A 107 -12.64 1.51 7.23
CA ILE A 107 -11.88 0.26 7.41
C ILE A 107 -11.64 0.00 8.90
N ARG A 108 -11.28 1.03 9.67
CA ARG A 108 -11.10 0.90 11.12
C ARG A 108 -12.39 0.47 11.81
N CYS A 109 -13.53 1.08 11.48
CA CYS A 109 -14.83 0.67 12.00
C CYS A 109 -15.12 -0.81 11.69
N GLN A 110 -14.78 -1.28 10.49
CA GLN A 110 -14.92 -2.69 10.15
C GLN A 110 -14.08 -3.59 11.07
N LEU A 111 -12.82 -3.23 11.31
CA LEU A 111 -11.93 -3.99 12.20
C LEU A 111 -12.44 -4.01 13.65
N GLU A 112 -12.94 -2.88 14.14
CA GLU A 112 -13.55 -2.77 15.46
C GLU A 112 -14.79 -3.69 15.57
N LYS A 113 -15.65 -3.70 14.54
CA LYS A 113 -16.80 -4.59 14.45
C LYS A 113 -16.42 -6.07 14.44
N ASP A 114 -15.41 -6.44 13.66
CA ASP A 114 -14.89 -7.81 13.60
C ASP A 114 -14.23 -8.23 14.92
N GLY A 115 -13.71 -7.27 15.68
CA GLY A 115 -13.22 -7.43 17.05
C GLY A 115 -14.30 -7.48 18.13
N GLY A 116 -15.59 -7.45 17.75
CA GLY A 116 -16.73 -7.57 18.66
C GLY A 116 -17.31 -6.25 19.16
N ILE A 117 -16.85 -5.10 18.68
CA ILE A 117 -17.45 -3.80 19.02
C ILE A 117 -18.75 -3.62 18.23
N ALA A 118 -19.87 -3.44 18.92
CA ALA A 118 -21.15 -3.22 18.27
C ALA A 118 -21.15 -1.86 17.55
N ILE A 119 -21.54 -1.86 16.27
CA ILE A 119 -21.81 -0.65 15.48
C ILE A 119 -23.32 -0.55 15.28
N GLU A 120 -23.90 0.58 15.67
CA GLU A 120 -25.33 0.85 15.52
C GLU A 120 -25.74 0.90 14.04
N LYS A 121 -26.88 0.28 13.73
CA LYS A 121 -27.46 0.27 12.39
C LYS A 121 -27.97 1.66 11.99
N GLY A 122 -27.68 2.11 10.79
CA GLY A 122 -28.02 3.43 10.26
C GLY A 122 -27.09 4.56 10.71
N SER A 123 -26.14 4.27 11.61
CA SER A 123 -25.14 5.22 12.09
C SER A 123 -24.23 5.73 10.98
N TYR A 124 -23.54 6.84 11.25
CA TYR A 124 -22.51 7.37 10.36
C TYR A 124 -21.41 6.33 10.12
N GLN A 125 -20.98 5.63 11.16
CA GLN A 125 -19.96 4.59 11.13
C GLN A 125 -20.36 3.45 10.19
N GLU A 126 -21.60 2.95 10.28
CA GLU A 126 -22.08 1.90 9.38
C GLU A 126 -22.09 2.38 7.92
N LYS A 127 -22.54 3.62 7.67
CA LYS A 127 -22.57 4.21 6.33
C LYS A 127 -21.17 4.33 5.73
N ILE A 128 -20.21 4.90 6.47
CA ILE A 128 -18.84 5.05 6.00
C ILE A 128 -18.17 3.68 5.82
N MET A 129 -18.37 2.75 6.75
CA MET A 129 -17.89 1.37 6.62
C MET A 129 -18.41 0.70 5.33
N ASN A 130 -19.69 0.85 5.01
CA ASN A 130 -20.27 0.31 3.77
C ASN A 130 -19.71 0.97 2.52
N ILE A 131 -19.51 2.30 2.55
CA ILE A 131 -18.86 3.04 1.46
C ILE A 131 -17.44 2.52 1.28
N SER A 132 -16.63 2.43 2.34
CA SER A 132 -15.26 1.91 2.27
C SER A 132 -15.20 0.51 1.67
N LYS A 133 -16.10 -0.40 2.10
CA LYS A 133 -16.20 -1.75 1.52
C LYS A 133 -16.48 -1.74 0.03
N SER A 134 -17.39 -0.89 -0.43
CA SER A 134 -17.75 -0.79 -1.85
C SER A 134 -16.62 -0.22 -2.72
N LYS A 135 -15.65 0.46 -2.12
CA LYS A 135 -14.50 1.07 -2.79
C LYS A 135 -13.24 0.21 -2.70
N LEU A 136 -13.30 -0.94 -2.03
CA LEU A 136 -12.19 -1.89 -2.05
C LEU A 136 -11.91 -2.35 -3.48
N ILE A 137 -10.64 -2.60 -3.75
CA ILE A 137 -10.21 -3.13 -5.03
C ILE A 137 -10.73 -4.56 -5.17
N HIS A 138 -11.50 -4.80 -6.23
CA HIS A 138 -12.03 -6.12 -6.58
C HIS A 138 -11.42 -6.60 -7.91
N PRO A 139 -11.22 -7.92 -8.06
CA PRO A 139 -10.76 -8.48 -9.32
C PRO A 139 -11.82 -8.25 -10.39
N ILE A 140 -11.40 -7.82 -11.57
CA ILE A 140 -12.28 -7.67 -12.73
C ILE A 140 -12.54 -9.08 -13.29
N SER A 141 -13.80 -9.49 -13.43
CA SER A 141 -14.17 -10.81 -13.93
C SER A 141 -13.69 -11.06 -15.38
N SER A 142 -13.57 -10.01 -16.18
CA SER A 142 -13.08 -10.05 -17.57
C SER A 142 -11.56 -9.86 -17.70
N MET A 143 -10.79 -10.06 -16.63
CA MET A 143 -9.35 -9.85 -16.65
C MET A 143 -8.63 -10.95 -17.46
N SER A 144 -7.76 -10.54 -18.39
CA SER A 144 -6.91 -11.47 -19.13
C SER A 144 -6.00 -12.29 -18.18
N PRO A 145 -5.62 -13.53 -18.53
CA PRO A 145 -4.73 -14.36 -17.71
C PRO A 145 -3.43 -13.65 -17.28
N GLN A 146 -2.83 -12.86 -18.19
CA GLN A 146 -1.63 -12.06 -17.90
C GLN A 146 -1.89 -11.06 -16.76
N LYS A 147 -2.91 -10.21 -16.89
CA LYS A 147 -3.30 -9.25 -15.85
C LYS A 147 -3.68 -9.91 -14.52
N LYS A 148 -4.25 -11.13 -14.56
CA LYS A 148 -4.60 -11.88 -13.35
C LYS A 148 -3.38 -12.22 -12.51
N VAL A 149 -2.28 -12.62 -13.15
CA VAL A 149 -1.00 -12.86 -12.46
C VAL A 149 -0.57 -11.64 -11.65
N PHE A 150 -0.73 -10.43 -12.18
CA PHE A 150 -0.38 -9.20 -11.45
C PHE A 150 -1.34 -8.88 -10.32
N TYR A 151 -2.64 -9.09 -10.53
CA TYR A 151 -3.63 -8.91 -9.47
C TYR A 151 -3.31 -9.81 -8.26
N ASP A 152 -2.89 -11.04 -8.52
CA ASP A 152 -2.53 -12.00 -7.47
C ASP A 152 -1.25 -11.61 -6.70
N LEU A 153 -0.45 -10.66 -7.22
CA LEU A 153 0.69 -10.08 -6.48
C LEU A 153 0.27 -9.01 -5.47
N ILE A 154 -0.97 -8.50 -5.56
CA ILE A 154 -1.48 -7.50 -4.63
C ILE A 154 -1.68 -8.17 -3.27
N THR A 155 -0.87 -7.77 -2.30
CA THR A 155 -0.99 -8.29 -0.92
C THR A 155 -1.92 -7.38 -0.10
N PRO A 156 -3.08 -7.88 0.37
CA PRO A 156 -3.98 -7.05 1.15
C PRO A 156 -3.38 -6.81 2.54
N VAL A 157 -3.01 -5.56 2.79
CA VAL A 157 -2.99 -4.87 4.09
C VAL A 157 -2.00 -5.39 5.13
N ASP A 158 -1.37 -6.55 4.99
CA ASP A 158 -0.45 -7.09 5.99
C ASP A 158 1.02 -7.07 5.58
N ILE A 159 1.78 -6.13 6.16
CA ILE A 159 3.22 -6.01 5.93
C ILE A 159 3.92 -6.64 7.12
N GLN A 160 3.94 -7.97 7.10
CA GLN A 160 4.59 -8.77 8.14
C GLN A 160 6.11 -8.76 7.92
N PRO A 161 6.90 -8.59 8.99
CA PRO A 161 8.31 -8.90 8.94
C PRO A 161 8.51 -10.38 8.61
N LYS A 162 9.11 -10.68 7.45
CA LYS A 162 9.60 -12.05 7.17
C LYS A 162 10.66 -12.39 8.23
N ARG A 163 10.40 -13.45 9.00
CA ARG A 163 11.28 -13.97 10.05
C ARG A 163 12.70 -14.12 9.47
N LYS A 164 13.71 -13.49 10.07
CA LYS A 164 15.11 -13.77 9.71
C LYS A 164 15.34 -15.27 9.94
N LEU A 165 15.52 -16.03 8.86
CA LEU A 165 16.04 -17.39 8.99
C LEU A 165 17.42 -17.28 9.65
N PRO A 166 17.71 -18.07 10.69
CA PRO A 166 19.03 -18.06 11.30
C PRO A 166 20.07 -18.31 10.20
N ARG A 167 21.09 -17.45 10.13
CA ARG A 167 22.25 -17.69 9.28
C ARG A 167 22.77 -19.08 9.63
N LYS A 168 22.78 -20.01 8.68
CA LYS A 168 23.52 -21.27 8.83
C LYS A 168 24.95 -20.84 9.21
N GLN A 169 25.38 -21.22 10.41
CA GLN A 169 26.79 -21.10 10.76
C GLN A 169 27.53 -21.98 9.75
N GLU A 170 28.28 -21.35 8.84
CA GLU A 170 29.28 -22.07 8.07
C GLU A 170 30.22 -22.70 9.10
N LYS A 171 30.14 -24.03 9.21
CA LYS A 171 31.16 -24.80 9.92
C LYS A 171 32.46 -24.50 9.17
N ARG A 172 33.31 -23.66 9.76
CA ARG A 172 34.71 -23.55 9.36
C ARG A 172 35.31 -24.94 9.61
N GLY A 173 35.54 -25.67 8.52
CA GLY A 173 36.40 -26.85 8.51
C GLY A 173 37.86 -26.45 8.52
#